data_AF-A0A2D8XHS9-F1
#
_entry.id   AF-A0A2D8XHS9-F1
#
_cell.length_a   1.000
_cell.length_b   1.000
_cell.length_c   1.000
_cell.angle_alpha   90.00
_cell.angle_beta   90.00
_cell.angle_gamma   90.00
#
_symmetry.space_group_name_H-M   'P 1'
#
loop_
_entity.id
_entity.type
_entity.pdbx_description
1 polymer ?
#
loop_
_entity_poly.entity_id
_entity_poly.type
_entity_poly.pdbx_seq_one_letter_code
_entity_poly.pdbx_strand_id
1 'polypeptide(L)'
;MCATVTLIDSIVYARSGFHHSMKFRSVAAHGVTELVTGDEKLAALDFMVDRLEPGRAAHLRPMNDQEIKATHVVRLMLDQVTAKVSVGDAPNEEPEDLDWPVWAGIVPVMTVYGVPRQHDPSLSDAGRPALTGLIFRK
;
A
#
# COMPACT_ATOMS: atom_id res chain seq x y z
N MET A 1 17.41 -1.47 -11.01
CA MET A 1 16.40 -0.77 -10.20
C MET A 1 16.21 -1.52 -8.89
N CYS A 2 15.75 -0.84 -7.85
CA CYS A 2 15.26 -1.45 -6.61
C CYS A 2 13.87 -0.88 -6.31
N ALA A 3 12.88 -1.74 -6.11
CA ALA A 3 11.54 -1.36 -5.69
C ALA A 3 11.29 -1.91 -4.28
N THR A 4 10.93 -1.03 -3.35
CA THR A 4 10.66 -1.41 -1.95
C THR A 4 9.23 -1.04 -1.59
N VAL A 5 8.51 -1.98 -0.98
CA VAL A 5 7.16 -1.75 -0.43
C VAL A 5 7.19 -2.12 1.05
N THR A 6 6.73 -1.20 1.90
CA THR A 6 6.67 -1.40 3.35
C THR A 6 5.27 -1.05 3.87
N LEU A 7 4.70 -1.96 4.64
CA LEU A 7 3.48 -1.74 5.42
C LEU A 7 3.87 -1.64 6.89
N ILE A 8 3.54 -0.52 7.53
CA ILE A 8 3.72 -0.33 8.96
C ILE A 8 2.46 -0.82 9.66
N ASP A 9 2.64 -1.78 10.57
CA ASP A 9 1.54 -2.41 11.29
C ASP A 9 1.42 -1.84 12.72
N SER A 10 2.52 -1.40 13.35
CA SER A 10 2.48 -0.78 14.69
C SER A 10 3.73 0.01 15.05
N ILE A 11 3.61 0.93 16.00
CA ILE A 11 4.72 1.57 16.72
C ILE A 11 4.93 0.84 18.06
N VAL A 12 6.18 0.54 18.39
CA VAL A 12 6.57 -0.13 19.64
C VAL A 12 7.29 0.85 20.55
N TYR A 13 6.71 1.11 21.71
CA TYR A 13 7.30 1.93 22.77
C TYR A 13 7.81 1.03 23.89
N ALA A 14 9.11 1.06 24.14
CA ALA A 14 9.76 0.36 25.26
C ALA A 14 10.09 1.36 26.39
N ARG A 15 10.55 0.90 27.56
CA ARG A 15 11.03 1.80 28.62
C ARG A 15 12.40 2.42 28.30
N SER A 16 13.25 1.69 27.60
CA SER A 16 14.49 2.21 27.00
C SER A 16 14.26 2.65 25.55
N GLY A 17 14.78 3.83 25.20
CA GLY A 17 14.70 4.35 23.83
C GLY A 17 15.40 3.47 22.80
N PHE A 18 16.38 2.65 23.21
CA PHE A 18 17.07 1.71 22.33
C PHE A 18 16.15 0.59 21.83
N HIS A 19 15.16 0.20 22.64
CA HIS A 19 14.21 -0.87 22.33
C HIS A 19 12.90 -0.35 21.70
N HIS A 20 12.79 0.96 21.43
CA HIS A 20 11.74 1.48 20.56
C HIS A 20 11.87 0.88 19.15
N SER A 21 10.74 0.55 18.54
CA SER A 21 10.75 -0.08 17.23
C SER A 21 9.41 0.05 16.51
N MET A 22 9.23 -0.73 15.45
CA MET A 22 7.99 -0.83 14.69
C MET A 22 7.74 -2.29 14.31
N LYS A 23 6.46 -2.67 14.25
CA LYS A 23 6.00 -3.90 13.60
C LYS A 23 5.65 -3.55 12.16
N PHE A 24 6.14 -4.34 11.21
CA PHE A 24 6.04 -4.04 9.79
C PHE A 24 6.23 -5.28 8.92
N ARG A 25 5.78 -5.17 7.68
CA ARG A 25 6.06 -6.11 6.58
C ARG A 25 6.70 -5.33 5.44
N SER A 26 7.87 -5.77 4.97
CA SER A 26 8.58 -5.10 3.89
C SER A 26 9.13 -6.10 2.89
N VAL A 27 9.12 -5.71 1.62
CA VAL A 27 9.73 -6.43 0.52
C VAL A 27 10.58 -5.47 -0.30
N ALA A 28 11.80 -5.90 -0.66
CA ALA A 28 12.68 -5.20 -1.59
C ALA A 28 12.98 -6.14 -2.76
N ALA A 29 12.62 -5.71 -3.97
CA ALA A 29 12.88 -6.40 -5.22
C ALA A 29 13.97 -5.65 -6.01
N HIS A 30 15.00 -6.36 -6.42
CA HIS A 30 16.10 -5.84 -7.23
C HIS A 30 16.05 -6.47 -8.62
N GLY A 31 16.34 -5.68 -9.65
CA GLY A 31 16.39 -6.23 -10.99
C GLY A 31 16.51 -5.20 -12.09
N VAL A 32 16.60 -5.72 -13.31
CA VAL A 32 16.51 -4.94 -14.54
C VAL A 32 15.03 -4.71 -14.84
N THR A 33 14.71 -3.50 -15.27
CA THR A 33 13.37 -3.15 -15.69
C THR A 33 13.26 -3.08 -17.20
N GLU A 34 12.10 -3.45 -17.71
CA GLU A 34 11.81 -3.44 -19.14
C GLU A 34 10.59 -2.58 -19.42
N LEU A 35 10.62 -1.88 -20.55
CA LEU A 35 9.48 -1.08 -20.98
C LEU A 35 8.42 -1.99 -21.59
N VAL A 36 7.19 -1.90 -21.10
CA VAL A 36 6.03 -2.59 -21.64
C VAL A 36 5.45 -1.77 -22.80
N THR A 37 5.13 -2.43 -23.91
CA THR A 37 4.68 -1.80 -25.17
C THR A 37 3.50 -2.55 -25.78
N GLY A 38 2.90 -1.99 -26.84
CA GLY A 38 1.82 -2.63 -27.58
C GLY A 38 0.59 -2.94 -26.72
N ASP A 39 -0.07 -4.05 -27.01
CA ASP A 39 -1.31 -4.47 -26.33
C ASP A 39 -1.07 -4.81 -24.85
N GLU A 40 0.11 -5.32 -24.49
CA GLU A 40 0.49 -5.59 -23.10
C GLU A 40 0.47 -4.31 -22.26
N LYS A 41 0.88 -3.18 -22.85
CA LYS A 41 0.83 -1.88 -22.18
C LYS A 41 -0.61 -1.44 -21.92
N LEU A 42 -1.51 -1.64 -22.89
CA LEU A 42 -2.92 -1.28 -22.74
C LEU A 42 -3.58 -2.12 -21.63
N ALA A 43 -3.37 -3.44 -21.66
CA ALA A 43 -3.86 -4.33 -20.62
C ALA A 43 -3.29 -3.98 -19.23
N ALA A 44 -2.01 -3.61 -19.15
CA ALA A 44 -1.40 -3.19 -17.89
C ALA A 44 -1.99 -1.87 -17.35
N LEU A 45 -2.29 -0.90 -18.23
CA LEU A 45 -2.94 0.35 -17.84
C LEU A 45 -4.34 0.10 -17.28
N ASP A 46 -5.14 -0.74 -17.94
CA ASP A 46 -6.47 -1.11 -17.44
C ASP A 46 -6.38 -1.88 -16.12
N PHE A 47 -5.43 -2.81 -16.00
CA PHE A 47 -5.18 -3.54 -14.76
C PHE A 47 -4.84 -2.61 -13.59
N MET A 48 -4.05 -1.56 -13.82
CA MET A 48 -3.72 -0.59 -12.78
C MET A 48 -4.95 0.19 -12.30
N VAL A 49 -5.90 0.50 -13.18
CA VAL A 49 -7.18 1.11 -12.82
C VAL A 49 -8.03 0.13 -12.02
N ASP A 50 -8.15 -1.11 -12.49
CA ASP A 50 -8.94 -2.16 -11.85
C ASP A 50 -8.39 -2.58 -10.48
N ARG A 51 -7.11 -2.30 -10.19
CA ARG A 51 -6.51 -2.51 -8.87
C ARG A 51 -7.15 -1.64 -7.78
N LEU A 52 -7.72 -0.49 -8.16
CA LEU A 52 -8.42 0.43 -7.27
C LEU A 52 -9.88 -0.01 -7.04
N GLU A 53 -10.56 -0.40 -8.11
CA GLU A 53 -11.92 -0.93 -8.08
C GLU A 53 -12.06 -1.96 -9.21
N PRO A 54 -12.37 -3.24 -8.90
CA PRO A 54 -12.51 -4.27 -9.92
C PRO A 54 -13.53 -3.89 -11.01
N GLY A 55 -13.13 -3.96 -12.28
CA GLY A 55 -13.97 -3.65 -13.44
C GLY A 55 -14.14 -2.15 -13.72
N ARG A 56 -13.46 -1.27 -12.99
CA ARG A 56 -13.53 0.18 -13.17
C ARG A 56 -13.10 0.62 -14.56
N ALA A 57 -12.07 0.02 -15.13
CA ALA A 57 -11.56 0.39 -16.46
C ALA A 57 -12.67 0.33 -17.53
N ALA A 58 -13.49 -0.73 -17.50
CA ALA A 58 -14.60 -0.92 -18.44
C ALA A 58 -15.75 0.10 -18.28
N HIS A 59 -15.87 0.74 -17.11
CA HIS A 59 -16.89 1.77 -16.84
C HIS A 59 -16.43 3.17 -17.23
N LEU A 60 -15.13 3.38 -17.47
CA LEU A 60 -14.59 4.67 -17.87
C LEU A 60 -14.67 4.84 -19.38
N ARG A 61 -14.56 6.09 -19.85
CA ARG A 61 -14.28 6.29 -21.27
C ARG A 61 -12.93 5.61 -21.61
N PRO A 62 -12.79 5.06 -22.82
CA PRO A 62 -11.50 4.55 -23.27
C PRO A 62 -10.40 5.62 -23.19
N MET A 63 -9.17 5.18 -22.92
CA MET A 63 -8.00 6.04 -23.05
C MET A 63 -7.81 6.44 -24.51
N ASN A 64 -7.45 7.69 -24.74
CA ASN A 64 -7.12 8.16 -26.08
C ASN A 64 -5.62 7.97 -26.39
N ASP A 65 -5.26 8.10 -27.67
CA ASP A 65 -3.88 7.92 -28.14
C ASP A 65 -2.86 8.81 -27.43
N GLN A 66 -3.26 10.03 -27.06
CA GLN A 66 -2.37 10.97 -26.38
C GLN A 66 -2.07 10.51 -24.95
N GLU A 67 -3.07 10.01 -24.23
CA GLU A 67 -2.95 9.46 -22.87
C GLU A 67 -2.06 8.22 -22.85
N ILE A 68 -2.26 7.33 -23.84
CA ILE A 68 -1.46 6.12 -24.00
C ILE A 68 -0.01 6.51 -24.31
N LYS A 69 0.24 7.44 -25.24
CA LYS A 69 1.59 7.90 -25.60
C LYS A 69 2.30 8.61 -24.43
N ALA A 70 1.57 9.37 -23.62
CA ALA A 70 2.14 10.11 -22.49
C ALA A 70 2.55 9.22 -21.31
N THR A 71 2.06 7.98 -21.24
CA THR A 71 2.28 7.10 -20.09
C THR A 71 3.23 5.97 -20.44
N HIS A 72 4.31 5.77 -19.67
CA HIS A 72 5.17 4.59 -19.80
C HIS A 72 4.80 3.56 -18.72
N VAL A 73 4.75 2.28 -19.10
CA VAL A 73 4.56 1.16 -18.16
C VAL A 73 5.85 0.37 -18.11
N VAL A 74 6.34 0.11 -16.91
CA VAL A 74 7.61 -0.56 -16.69
C VAL A 74 7.36 -1.85 -15.90
N ARG A 75 7.93 -2.96 -16.35
CA ARG A 75 7.91 -4.23 -15.62
C ARG A 75 9.25 -4.45 -14.92
N LEU A 76 9.18 -4.96 -13.69
CA LEU A 76 10.32 -5.44 -12.92
C LEU A 76 10.11 -6.92 -12.66
N MET A 77 11.06 -7.75 -13.10
CA MET A 77 11.05 -9.17 -12.78
C MET A 77 11.32 -9.37 -11.28
N LEU A 78 10.59 -10.29 -10.66
CA LEU A 78 10.67 -10.59 -9.22
C LEU A 78 11.52 -11.84 -8.97
N ASP A 79 12.70 -11.91 -9.60
CA ASP A 79 13.67 -12.98 -9.46
C ASP A 79 14.60 -12.79 -8.25
N GLN A 80 14.96 -11.55 -7.93
CA GLN A 80 15.76 -11.20 -6.75
C GLN A 80 14.92 -10.39 -5.76
N VAL A 81 14.32 -11.10 -4.81
CA VAL A 81 13.43 -10.50 -3.80
C VAL A 81 13.88 -10.87 -2.40
N THR A 82 13.91 -9.87 -1.53
CA THR A 82 14.11 -10.06 -0.08
C THR A 82 12.90 -9.53 0.67
N ALA A 83 12.50 -10.24 1.73
CA ALA A 83 11.39 -9.85 2.57
C ALA A 83 11.80 -9.87 4.04
N LYS A 84 11.26 -8.92 4.82
CA LYS A 84 11.42 -8.87 6.27
C LYS A 84 10.06 -8.62 6.91
N VAL A 85 9.78 -9.40 7.93
CA VAL A 85 8.59 -9.24 8.76
C VAL A 85 9.03 -9.06 10.21
N SER A 86 8.53 -8.01 10.85
CA SER A 86 8.68 -7.75 12.28
C SER A 86 7.29 -7.85 12.92
N VAL A 87 7.06 -8.88 13.73
CA VAL A 87 5.80 -9.14 14.45
C VAL A 87 5.99 -9.16 15.96
N GLY A 88 4.91 -9.34 16.71
CA GLY A 88 4.86 -9.40 18.18
C GLY A 88 3.94 -8.34 18.77
N ASP A 89 3.47 -8.59 19.98
CA ASP A 89 2.47 -7.78 20.71
C ASP A 89 3.05 -7.03 21.92
N ALA A 90 4.34 -7.21 22.21
CA ALA A 90 5.07 -6.48 23.25
C ALA A 90 6.43 -5.92 22.74
N PRO A 91 6.96 -4.86 23.39
CA PRO A 91 8.36 -4.46 23.26
C PRO A 91 9.31 -5.55 23.78
N ASN A 92 10.51 -5.63 23.20
CA ASN A 92 11.56 -6.51 23.70
C ASN A 92 12.44 -5.73 24.67
N GLU A 93 12.27 -5.95 25.96
CA GLU A 93 12.90 -5.17 27.04
C GLU A 93 13.86 -6.03 27.86
N GLU A 94 14.92 -5.40 28.36
CA GLU A 94 15.85 -6.04 29.29
C GLU A 94 15.25 -6.07 30.71
N PRO A 95 15.56 -7.08 31.54
CA PRO A 95 15.02 -7.18 32.90
C PRO A 95 15.27 -5.94 33.77
N GLU A 96 16.39 -5.24 33.55
CA GLU A 96 16.81 -4.05 34.29
C GLU A 96 15.92 -2.83 34.03
N ASP A 97 15.24 -2.79 32.87
CA ASP A 97 14.37 -1.67 32.48
C ASP A 97 12.94 -1.79 33.03
N LEU A 98 12.51 -2.98 33.46
CA LEU A 98 11.09 -3.29 33.73
C LEU A 98 10.45 -2.44 34.84
N ASP A 99 11.24 -2.06 35.84
CA ASP A 99 10.81 -1.24 36.98
C ASP A 99 10.84 0.27 36.67
N TRP A 100 11.34 0.69 35.49
CA TRP A 100 11.37 2.10 35.13
C TRP A 100 9.94 2.65 34.96
N PRO A 101 9.57 3.76 35.63
CA PRO A 101 8.18 4.20 35.74
C PRO A 101 7.75 5.01 34.50
N VAL A 102 7.76 4.37 33.32
CA VAL A 102 7.22 4.90 32.07
C VAL A 102 6.33 3.86 31.39
N TRP A 103 5.36 4.33 30.61
CA TRP A 103 4.52 3.45 29.82
C TRP A 103 5.31 2.78 28.70
N ALA A 104 5.07 1.49 28.48
CA ALA A 104 5.57 0.71 27.37
C ALA A 104 4.44 -0.15 26.78
N GLY A 105 4.47 -0.34 25.46
CA GLY A 105 3.41 -1.06 24.76
C GLY A 105 3.49 -0.86 23.25
N ILE A 106 2.43 -1.29 22.57
CA ILE A 106 2.31 -1.22 21.11
C ILE A 106 1.11 -0.37 20.72
N VAL A 107 1.31 0.54 19.76
CA VAL A 107 0.25 1.33 19.14
C VAL A 107 0.02 0.81 17.71
N PRO A 108 -1.09 0.11 17.43
CA PRO A 108 -1.40 -0.35 16.09
C PRO A 108 -1.54 0.80 15.09
N VAL A 109 -1.02 0.60 13.88
CA VAL A 109 -1.14 1.50 12.74
C VAL A 109 -2.00 0.82 11.70
N MET A 110 -3.10 1.48 11.32
CA MET A 110 -4.07 0.93 10.37
C MET A 110 -4.21 1.88 9.18
N THR A 111 -4.06 1.35 7.97
CA THR A 111 -4.45 2.07 6.75
C THR A 111 -5.91 1.76 6.45
N VAL A 112 -6.73 2.81 6.39
CA VAL A 112 -8.16 2.70 6.08
C VAL A 112 -8.53 3.69 4.99
N TYR A 113 -9.44 3.29 4.11
CA TYR A 113 -10.09 4.22 3.19
C TYR A 113 -11.20 4.97 3.94
N GLY A 114 -11.28 6.28 3.69
CA GLY A 114 -12.36 7.13 4.20
C GLY A 114 -13.63 7.03 3.36
N VAL A 115 -14.65 7.77 3.78
CA VAL A 115 -15.93 7.86 3.07
C VAL A 115 -15.75 8.58 1.73
N PRO A 116 -16.21 8.02 0.59
CA PRO A 116 -16.15 8.69 -0.71
C PRO A 116 -16.86 10.05 -0.68
N ARG A 117 -16.19 11.08 -1.20
CA ARG A 117 -16.74 12.42 -1.34
C ARG A 117 -16.95 12.71 -2.83
N GLN A 118 -18.17 13.08 -3.18
CA GLN A 118 -18.51 13.49 -4.54
C GLN A 118 -17.98 14.90 -4.82
N HIS A 119 -17.54 15.15 -6.06
CA HIS A 119 -17.01 16.46 -6.45
C HIS A 119 -18.10 17.54 -6.44
N ASP A 120 -19.27 17.22 -6.99
CA ASP A 120 -20.44 18.09 -7.02
C ASP A 120 -21.68 17.28 -6.60
N PRO A 121 -22.33 17.63 -5.47
CA PRO A 121 -23.54 16.95 -4.99
C PRO A 121 -24.74 17.02 -5.94
N SER A 122 -24.72 17.92 -6.93
CA SER A 122 -25.78 18.04 -7.94
C SER A 122 -25.65 17.01 -9.07
N LEU A 123 -24.52 16.31 -9.17
CA LEU A 123 -24.27 15.27 -10.16
C LEU A 123 -24.83 13.92 -9.70
N SER A 124 -25.11 13.04 -10.65
CA SER A 124 -25.57 11.67 -10.39
C SER A 124 -24.54 10.86 -9.58
N ASP A 125 -25.02 9.97 -8.70
CA ASP A 125 -24.23 8.92 -8.04
C ASP A 125 -23.88 7.74 -8.99
N ALA A 126 -24.22 7.81 -10.28
CA ALA A 126 -23.88 6.77 -11.25
C ALA A 126 -22.37 6.53 -11.31
N GLY A 127 -21.95 5.26 -11.16
CA GLY A 127 -20.53 4.88 -11.13
C GLY A 127 -19.81 5.23 -9.83
N ARG A 128 -20.54 5.61 -8.78
CA ARG A 128 -19.98 5.73 -7.43
C ARG A 128 -19.43 4.37 -7.00
N PRO A 129 -18.15 4.30 -6.62
CA PRO A 129 -17.54 3.03 -6.32
C PRO A 129 -18.20 2.44 -5.07
N ALA A 130 -18.57 1.17 -5.15
CA ALA A 130 -19.26 0.49 -4.05
C ALA A 130 -18.31 0.26 -2.85
N LEU A 131 -16.99 0.35 -3.08
CA LEU A 131 -15.89 0.26 -2.10
C LEU A 131 -16.24 -0.64 -0.91
N THR A 132 -16.40 -1.94 -1.19
CA THR A 132 -16.78 -2.95 -0.20
C THR A 132 -15.55 -3.70 0.32
N GLY A 133 -15.50 -4.01 1.62
CA GLY A 133 -14.44 -4.83 2.24
C GLY A 133 -13.82 -4.25 3.52
N LEU A 134 -12.97 -5.05 4.20
CA LEU A 134 -12.38 -4.76 5.52
C LEU A 134 -11.52 -3.48 5.61
N ILE A 135 -11.14 -2.88 4.47
CA ILE A 135 -10.25 -1.71 4.40
C ILE A 135 -11.06 -0.40 4.34
N PHE A 136 -12.37 -0.47 4.07
CA PHE A 136 -13.25 0.69 4.02
C PHE A 136 -13.98 0.83 5.37
N ARG A 137 -13.75 1.93 6.09
CA ARG A 137 -14.54 2.20 7.32
C ARG A 137 -15.97 2.59 6.92
N LYS A 138 -16.95 2.00 7.62
CA LYS A 138 -18.34 2.50 7.63
C LYS A 138 -18.41 3.87 8.30
#